data_AF-A0A454CUY9-F1
#
_entry.id   AF-A0A454CUY9-F1
#
_cell.length_a   1.000
_cell.length_b   1.000
_cell.length_c   1.000
_cell.angle_alpha   90.00
_cell.angle_beta   90.00
_cell.angle_gamma   90.00
#
_symmetry.space_group_name_H-M   'P 1'
#
loop_
_entity.id
_entity.type
_entity.pdbx_description
1 polymer ?
#
loop_
_entity_poly.entity_id
_entity_poly.type
_entity_poly.pdbx_seq_one_letter_code
_entity_poly.pdbx_strand_id
1 'polypeptide(L)' 'MSIAEYSIKNKVISWLFIVILAIGGVTSFLELGRLEDPAFTIKDAMVIATYPGATSKEVEEELTYPLEKEIRK' A
#
# COMPACT_ATOMS: atom_id res chain seq x y z
N MET A 1 -12.98 -30.31 -26.34
CA MET A 1 -13.08 -30.86 -24.97
C MET A 1 -13.34 -29.71 -24.03
N SER A 2 -14.37 -29.82 -23.19
CA SER A 2 -14.62 -28.81 -22.14
C SER A 2 -13.68 -29.02 -20.95
N ILE A 3 -13.50 -28.00 -20.10
CA ILE A 3 -12.69 -28.10 -18.88
C ILE A 3 -13.22 -29.21 -17.95
N ALA A 4 -14.55 -29.38 -17.92
CA ALA A 4 -15.22 -30.40 -17.11
C ALA A 4 -14.90 -31.80 -17.63
N GLU A 5 -15.01 -32.00 -18.94
CA GLU A 5 -14.71 -33.27 -19.60
C GLU A 5 -13.22 -33.67 -19.42
N TYR A 6 -12.31 -32.70 -19.55
CA TYR A 6 -10.89 -32.91 -19.30
C TYR A 6 -10.61 -33.30 -17.84
N SER A 7 -11.27 -32.66 -16.88
CA SER A 7 -11.07 -32.91 -15.46
C SER A 7 -11.59 -34.27 -15.00
N ILE A 8 -12.68 -34.74 -15.62
CA ILE A 8 -13.22 -36.08 -15.36
C ILE A 8 -12.30 -37.16 -15.95
N LYS A 9 -11.83 -36.97 -17.20
CA LYS A 9 -10.94 -37.92 -17.87
C LYS A 9 -9.58 -38.02 -17.18
N ASN A 10 -9.03 -36.90 -16.70
CA ASN A 10 -7.72 -36.83 -16.06
C ASN A 10 -7.82 -36.72 -14.53
N LYS A 11 -8.61 -37.62 -13.92
CA LYS A 11 -8.94 -37.60 -12.49
C LYS A 11 -7.72 -37.43 -11.57
N VAL A 12 -6.61 -38.13 -11.85
CA VAL A 12 -5.39 -38.05 -11.02
C VAL A 12 -4.76 -36.66 -11.07
N ILE A 13 -4.66 -36.07 -12.26
CA ILE A 13 -4.09 -34.73 -12.45
C ILE A 13 -4.98 -33.67 -11.79
N SER A 14 -6.30 -33.77 -11.97
CA SER A 14 -7.25 -32.86 -11.33
C SER A 14 -7.21 -32.94 -9.80
N TRP A 15 -7.12 -34.15 -9.24
CA TRP A 15 -6.96 -34.32 -7.79
C TRP A 15 -5.63 -33.78 -7.27
N LEU A 16 -4.54 -34.04 -7.97
CA LEU A 16 -3.24 -33.49 -7.63
C LEU A 16 -3.28 -31.96 -7.57
N PHE A 17 -3.90 -31.34 -8.58
CA PHE A 17 -4.06 -29.89 -8.64
C PHE A 17 -4.87 -29.34 -7.46
N ILE A 18 -5.98 -30.00 -7.11
CA ILE A 18 -6.80 -29.64 -5.95
C ILE A 18 -5.98 -29.74 -4.65
N VAL A 19 -5.21 -30.81 -4.47
CA VAL A 19 -4.40 -31.00 -3.26
C VAL A 19 -3.32 -29.92 -3.14
N ILE A 20 -2.64 -29.59 -4.24
CA ILE A 20 -1.63 -28.52 -4.25
C ILE A 20 -2.27 -27.17 -3.89
N LEU A 21 -3.42 -26.83 -4.50
CA LEU A 21 -4.14 -25.60 -4.19
C LEU A 21 -4.66 -25.57 -2.75
N ALA A 22 -5.12 -26.70 -2.21
CA ALA A 22 -5.59 -26.78 -0.84
C ALA A 22 -4.45 -26.56 0.16
N ILE A 23 -3.30 -27.21 -0.05
CA ILE A 23 -2.12 -27.03 0.80
C ILE A 23 -1.63 -25.59 0.71
N GLY A 24 -1.43 -25.06 -0.50
CA GLY A 24 -0.96 -23.69 -0.70
C GLY A 24 -1.93 -22.64 -0.16
N GLY A 25 -3.24 -22.90 -0.25
CA GLY A 25 -4.29 -22.06 0.31
C GLY A 25 -4.26 -22.04 1.84
N VAL A 26 -4.10 -23.21 2.48
CA VAL A 26 -4.00 -23.31 3.94
C VAL A 26 -2.74 -22.61 4.44
N THR A 27 -1.58 -22.84 3.82
CA THR A 27 -0.33 -22.18 4.25
C THR A 27 -0.45 -20.66 4.10
N SER A 28 -0.95 -20.18 2.97
CA SER A 28 -1.15 -18.74 2.73
C SER A 28 -2.14 -18.12 3.70
N PHE A 29 -3.20 -18.85 4.08
CA PHE A 29 -4.18 -18.37 5.04
C PHE A 29 -3.60 -18.24 6.45
N LEU A 30 -2.75 -19.18 6.88
CA LEU A 30 -2.10 -19.15 8.19
C LEU A 30 -1.00 -18.07 8.27
N GLU A 31 -0.31 -17.81 7.16
CA GLU A 31 0.73 -16.77 7.07
C GLU A 31 0.17 -15.37 6.76
N LEU A 32 -1.14 -15.25 6.55
CA LEU A 32 -1.75 -13.98 6.21
C LEU A 32 -1.66 -13.02 7.40
N GLY A 33 -0.73 -12.07 7.31
CA GLY A 33 -0.60 -10.99 8.28
C GLY A 33 -1.90 -10.20 8.38
N ARG A 34 -2.46 -10.15 9.59
CA ARG A 34 -3.65 -9.34 9.89
C ARG A 34 -3.18 -8.08 10.60
N LEU A 35 -3.50 -6.93 10.03
CA LEU A 35 -3.39 -5.66 10.73
C LEU A 35 -4.72 -5.43 11.45
N GLU A 36 -4.69 -5.33 12.78
CA GLU A 36 -5.86 -4.94 13.59
C GLU A 36 -6.30 -3.52 13.20
N ASP A 37 -5.31 -2.62 13.09
CA ASP A 37 -5.45 -1.29 12.53
C ASP A 37 -4.53 -1.16 11.30
N PRO A 38 -5.08 -1.07 10.07
CA PRO A 38 -4.26 -0.85 8.89
C PRO A 38 -3.60 0.53 8.98
N ALA A 39 -2.30 0.60 8.66
CA ALA A 39 -1.59 1.88 8.61
C ALA A 39 -2.27 2.80 7.58
N PHE A 40 -2.93 3.86 8.07
CA PHE A 40 -3.49 4.87 7.20
C PHE A 40 -2.41 5.89 6.87
N THR A 41 -1.94 5.90 5.62
CA THR A 41 -1.03 6.93 5.15
C THR A 41 -1.80 8.25 5.04
N ILE A 42 -1.70 9.10 6.06
CA ILE A 42 -2.12 10.49 5.94
C ILE A 42 -1.20 11.14 4.93
N LYS A 43 -1.77 11.74 3.88
CA LYS A 43 -1.01 12.40 2.83
C LYS A 43 -0.51 13.76 3.31
N ASP A 44 0.41 13.74 4.24
CA ASP A 44 1.07 14.93 4.76
C ASP A 44 2.40 15.14 4.03
N ALA A 45 2.66 16.39 3.68
CA ALA A 45 3.92 16.84 3.11
C ALA A 45 4.47 17.97 3.97
N MET A 46 5.73 17.86 4.39
CA MET A 46 6.41 18.88 5.19
C MET A 46 7.39 19.65 4.30
N VAL A 47 7.26 20.97 4.28
CA VAL A 47 8.20 21.87 3.60
C VAL A 47 9.05 22.53 4.67
N ILE A 48 10.36 22.29 4.62
CA ILE A 48 11.34 22.87 5.56
C ILE A 48 12.18 23.86 4.78
N ALA A 49 12.16 25.12 5.21
CA ALA A 49 12.97 26.18 4.61
C ALA A 49 13.71 26.95 5.72
N THR A 50 14.99 27.20 5.50
CA THR A 50 15.87 27.86 6.47
C THR A 50 16.27 29.25 5.96
N TYR A 51 16.10 30.28 6.79
CA TYR A 51 16.53 31.64 6.49
C TYR A 51 17.43 32.17 7.61
N PRO A 52 18.73 31.81 7.60
CA PRO A 52 19.65 32.17 8.66
C PRO A 52 19.94 33.67 8.67
N GLY A 53 19.97 34.26 9.87
CA GLY A 53 20.28 35.69 10.06
C GLY A 53 19.07 36.63 9.95
N ALA A 54 17.90 36.12 9.57
CA ALA A 54 16.65 36.87 9.55
C ALA A 54 15.97 36.87 10.93
N THR A 55 15.28 37.96 11.26
CA THR A 55 14.39 38.02 12.41
C THR A 55 13.15 37.15 12.20
N SER A 56 12.48 36.75 13.27
CA SER A 56 11.26 35.94 13.17
C SER A 56 10.18 36.57 12.29
N LYS A 57 10.11 37.91 12.26
CA LYS A 57 9.16 38.65 11.43
C LYS A 57 9.50 38.58 9.94
N GLU A 58 10.78 38.71 9.59
CA GLU A 58 11.24 38.58 8.21
C GLU A 58 11.04 37.15 7.69
N VAL A 59 11.27 36.13 8.53
CA VAL A 59 10.98 34.73 8.14
C VAL A 59 9.49 34.53 7.86
N GLU A 60 8.60 35.12 8.66
CA GLU A 60 7.15 35.02 8.42
C GLU A 60 6.75 35.70 7.10
N GLU A 61 7.13 36.97 6.93
CA GLU A 61 6.68 37.81 5.82
C GLU A 61 7.30 37.40 4.47
N GLU A 62 8.58 37.00 4.47
CA GLU A 62 9.32 36.73 3.23
C GLU A 62 9.43 35.24 2.88
N LEU A 63 9.32 34.33 3.85
CA LEU A 63 9.50 32.90 3.62
C LEU A 63 8.19 32.13 3.81
N THR A 64 7.61 32.17 5.02
CA THR A 64 6.43 31.36 5.36
C THR A 64 5.20 31.81 4.55
N TYR A 65 4.91 33.11 4.54
CA TYR A 65 3.69 33.62 3.92
C TYR A 65 3.62 33.39 2.40
N PRO A 66 4.69 33.64 1.60
CA PRO A 66 4.67 33.32 0.18
C PRO A 66 4.55 31.82 -0.10
N LEU A 67 5.21 30.97 0.69
CA LEU A 67 5.11 29.52 0.56
C LEU A 67 3.69 29.02 0.84
N GLU A 68 3.08 29.46 1.94
CA GLU A 68 1.70 29.10 2.28
C GLU A 68 0.70 29.57 1.23
N LYS A 69 0.91 30.78 0.68
CA LYS A 69 0.05 31.35 -0.36
C LYS A 69 0.04 30.49 -1.62
N GLU A 70 1.20 30.01 -2.08
CA GLU A 70 1.29 29.16 -3.27
C GLU A 70 0.85 27.72 -2.99
N ILE A 71 1.06 27.20 -1.77
CA ILE A 71 0.60 25.86 -1.37
C ILE A 71 -0.93 25.79 -1.24
N ARG A 72 -1.57 26.86 -0.75
CA ARG A 72 -3.03 26.90 -0.55
C ARG A 72 -3.83 27.17 -1.83
N LYS A 73 -3.17 27.63 -2.89
CA LYS A 73 -3.81 27.96 -4.16
C LYS A 73 -4.39 26.72 -4.85
#